data_AF-A0A8X8D7V5-F1
#
_entry.id   AF-A0A8X8D7V5-F1
#
_cell.length_a   1.000
_cell.length_b   1.000
_cell.length_c   1.000
_cell.angle_alpha   90.00
_cell.angle_beta   90.00
_cell.angle_gamma   90.00
#
_symmetry.space_group_name_H-M   'P 1'
#
loop_
_entity.id
_entity.type
_entity.pdbx_description
1 polymer ?
#
loop_
_entity_poly.entity_id
_entity_poly.type
_entity_poly.pdbx_seq_one_letter_code
_entity_poly.pdbx_strand_id
1 'polypeptide(L)'
;MATSSNEEDYHLQYALQLASASTLPMVFKAVIELGVLEIIEKAGPGALLSASQIASQLPTQNNPDAPIVLDRILCLLASHSILTCSLATENQDSDQVQRLYGLAPVAKYFIKKEDGGSLSPYFLVIQDKVTVDLWYHLKDVILQGGVLFQKAYGMSSMEYVKKDPRFGEVFSGFVKGFNPLFMKRILDIYDGFEGLTSLVDVGGGNGSVLNMIISKYPAIKGINFDLATVIENSPSYPGTDFVLIL
;
A
#
# COMPACT_ATOMS: atom_id res chain seq x y z
N MET A 1 -27.22 35.02 12.45
CA MET A 1 -28.08 33.83 12.66
C MET A 1 -28.05 32.83 11.52
N ALA A 2 -27.68 33.18 10.27
CA ALA A 2 -27.56 32.21 9.16
C ALA A 2 -26.18 31.50 9.06
N THR A 3 -25.17 31.96 9.81
CA THR A 3 -23.81 31.39 9.77
C THR A 3 -23.64 30.19 10.71
N SER A 4 -24.39 30.12 11.82
CA SER A 4 -24.26 29.05 12.81
C SER A 4 -24.85 27.72 12.35
N SER A 5 -25.95 27.72 11.57
CA SER A 5 -26.53 26.45 11.09
C SER A 5 -25.66 25.78 10.02
N ASN A 6 -25.02 26.56 9.15
CA ASN A 6 -24.10 26.03 8.13
C ASN A 6 -22.83 25.43 8.76
N GLU A 7 -22.34 25.97 9.87
CA GLU A 7 -21.21 25.41 10.61
C GLU A 7 -21.59 24.11 11.34
N GLU A 8 -22.76 24.08 12.00
CA GLU A 8 -23.28 22.87 12.64
C GLU A 8 -23.48 21.73 11.63
N ASP A 9 -24.03 22.03 10.45
CA ASP A 9 -24.21 21.05 9.37
C ASP A 9 -22.86 20.51 8.85
N TYR A 10 -21.85 21.38 8.70
CA TYR A 10 -20.50 20.96 8.31
C TYR A 10 -19.87 20.03 9.36
N HIS A 11 -19.98 20.36 10.64
CA HIS A 11 -19.43 19.53 11.71
C HIS A 11 -20.14 18.18 11.82
N LEU A 12 -21.46 18.13 11.62
CA LEU A 12 -22.21 16.88 11.56
C LEU A 12 -21.76 16.01 10.38
N GLN A 13 -21.60 16.60 9.19
CA GLN A 13 -21.11 15.88 8.00
C GLN A 13 -19.70 15.32 8.23
N TYR A 14 -18.80 16.11 8.81
CA TYR A 14 -17.46 15.66 9.12
C TYR A 14 -17.46 14.54 10.18
N ALA A 15 -18.29 14.63 11.22
CA ALA A 15 -18.45 13.57 12.21
C ALA A 15 -18.95 12.26 11.58
N LEU A 16 -19.90 12.32 10.65
CA LEU A 16 -20.38 11.16 9.90
C LEU A 16 -19.28 10.55 9.00
N GLN A 17 -18.45 11.39 8.37
CA GLN A 17 -17.30 10.94 7.61
C GLN A 17 -16.30 10.20 8.50
N LEU A 18 -15.99 10.73 9.69
CA LEU A 18 -15.10 10.08 10.66
C LEU A 18 -15.66 8.75 11.16
N ALA A 19 -16.97 8.69 11.46
CA ALA A 19 -17.64 7.48 11.94
C ALA A 19 -17.59 6.32 10.93
N SER A 20 -17.46 6.62 9.65
CA SER A 20 -17.41 5.66 8.54
C SER A 20 -16.06 5.61 7.83
N ALA A 21 -15.02 6.23 8.41
CA ALA A 21 -13.71 6.43 7.77
C ALA A 21 -12.98 5.12 7.41
N SER A 22 -13.34 4.00 8.03
CA SER A 22 -12.82 2.66 7.67
C SER A 22 -13.29 2.19 6.29
N THR A 23 -14.37 2.75 5.75
CA THR A 23 -14.93 2.33 4.46
C THR A 23 -13.95 2.58 3.32
N LEU A 24 -13.36 3.78 3.26
CA LEU A 24 -12.41 4.15 2.20
C LEU A 24 -11.22 3.19 2.10
N PRO A 25 -10.43 2.95 3.18
CA PRO A 25 -9.27 2.08 3.07
C PRO A 25 -9.63 0.63 2.76
N MET A 26 -10.75 0.12 3.29
CA MET A 26 -11.18 -1.26 3.03
C MET A 26 -11.67 -1.46 1.60
N VAL A 27 -12.40 -0.48 1.05
CA VAL A 27 -12.80 -0.49 -0.37
C VAL A 27 -11.58 -0.35 -1.27
N PHE A 28 -10.63 0.52 -0.91
CA PHE A 28 -9.42 0.70 -1.71
C PHE A 28 -8.53 -0.55 -1.70
N LYS A 29 -8.45 -1.26 -0.57
CA LYS A 29 -7.78 -2.56 -0.46
C LYS A 29 -8.31 -3.53 -1.51
N ALA A 30 -9.63 -3.66 -1.63
CA ALA A 30 -10.25 -4.55 -2.62
C ALA A 30 -9.90 -4.14 -4.06
N VAL A 31 -9.86 -2.84 -4.37
CA VAL A 31 -9.47 -2.34 -5.70
C VAL A 31 -8.01 -2.65 -6.04
N ILE A 32 -7.10 -2.56 -5.06
CA ILE A 32 -5.71 -2.99 -5.22
C ILE A 32 -5.63 -4.50 -5.44
N GLU A 33 -6.33 -5.31 -4.63
CA GLU A 33 -6.33 -6.77 -4.74
C GLU A 33 -6.92 -7.26 -6.06
N LEU A 34 -7.91 -6.54 -6.61
CA LEU A 34 -8.49 -6.83 -7.92
C LEU A 34 -7.62 -6.38 -9.11
N GLY A 35 -6.54 -5.62 -8.87
CA GLY A 35 -5.67 -5.09 -9.94
C GLY A 35 -6.37 -4.06 -10.84
N VAL A 36 -7.37 -3.35 -10.30
CA VAL A 36 -8.18 -2.40 -11.07
C VAL A 36 -7.35 -1.20 -11.54
N LEU A 37 -6.39 -0.75 -10.72
CA LEU A 37 -5.54 0.37 -11.11
C LEU A 37 -4.66 0.02 -12.31
N GLU A 38 -4.11 -1.20 -12.34
CA GLU A 38 -3.33 -1.74 -13.45
C GLU A 38 -4.18 -1.91 -14.71
N ILE A 39 -5.45 -2.29 -14.58
CA ILE A 39 -6.39 -2.37 -15.71
C ILE A 39 -6.56 -1.00 -16.36
N ILE A 40 -6.77 0.06 -15.57
CA ILE A 40 -6.91 1.42 -16.08
C ILE A 40 -5.57 1.92 -16.65
N GLU A 41 -4.45 1.64 -16.00
CA GLU A 41 -3.11 2.03 -16.48
C GLU A 41 -2.81 1.43 -17.86
N LYS A 42 -3.10 0.13 -18.04
CA LYS A 42 -2.90 -0.59 -19.31
C LYS A 42 -3.74 -0.04 -20.46
N ALA A 43 -4.86 0.60 -20.18
CA ALA A 43 -5.66 1.27 -21.22
C ALA A 43 -5.00 2.54 -21.77
N GLY A 44 -3.98 3.06 -21.09
CA GLY A 44 -3.11 4.13 -21.58
C GLY A 44 -3.27 5.48 -20.85
N PRO A 45 -2.34 6.42 -21.09
CA PRO A 45 -2.37 7.73 -20.44
C PRO A 45 -3.66 8.50 -20.76
N GLY A 46 -4.38 8.91 -19.72
CA GLY A 46 -5.65 9.65 -19.86
C GLY A 46 -6.85 8.78 -20.25
N ALA A 47 -6.71 7.46 -20.28
CA ALA A 47 -7.82 6.56 -20.55
C ALA A 47 -8.92 6.68 -19.49
N LEU A 48 -10.16 6.53 -19.95
CA LEU A 48 -11.37 6.56 -19.16
C LEU A 48 -12.16 5.28 -19.45
N LEU A 49 -12.36 4.45 -18.44
CA LEU A 49 -13.04 3.16 -18.57
C LEU A 49 -14.34 3.14 -17.76
N SER A 50 -15.38 2.51 -18.31
CA SER A 50 -16.59 2.21 -17.54
C SER A 50 -16.35 1.05 -16.58
N ALA A 51 -17.20 0.93 -15.55
CA ALA A 51 -17.15 -0.19 -14.62
C ALA A 51 -17.35 -1.54 -15.34
N SER A 52 -18.17 -1.59 -16.39
CA SER A 52 -18.36 -2.80 -17.21
C SER A 52 -17.09 -3.19 -17.97
N GLN A 53 -16.37 -2.21 -18.54
CA GLN A 53 -15.10 -2.45 -19.23
C GLN A 53 -14.03 -2.98 -18.26
N ILE A 54 -13.95 -2.42 -17.05
CA ILE A 54 -13.01 -2.89 -16.03
C ILE A 54 -13.42 -4.29 -15.56
N ALA A 55 -14.70 -4.51 -15.24
CA ALA A 55 -15.20 -5.80 -14.77
C ALA A 55 -15.00 -6.93 -15.79
N SER A 56 -15.07 -6.64 -17.09
CA SER A 56 -14.81 -7.62 -18.16
C SER A 56 -13.38 -8.18 -18.18
N GLN A 57 -12.44 -7.47 -17.56
CA GLN A 57 -11.02 -7.87 -17.46
C GLN A 57 -10.71 -8.56 -16.12
N LEU A 58 -11.65 -8.59 -15.19
CA LEU A 58 -11.49 -9.29 -13.91
C LEU A 58 -11.85 -10.76 -14.06
N PRO A 59 -11.22 -11.67 -13.27
CA PRO A 59 -11.58 -13.09 -13.23
C PRO A 59 -12.91 -13.30 -12.47
N THR A 60 -13.99 -12.70 -12.97
CA THR A 60 -15.31 -12.79 -12.34
C THR A 60 -15.88 -14.20 -12.50
N GLN A 61 -16.53 -14.73 -11.47
CA GLN A 61 -17.22 -16.02 -11.52
C GLN A 61 -18.62 -15.87 -12.15
N ASN A 62 -18.70 -15.25 -13.33
CA ASN A 62 -19.96 -14.90 -14.01
C ASN A 62 -20.94 -14.08 -13.15
N ASN A 63 -20.43 -13.18 -12.30
CA ASN A 63 -21.26 -12.33 -11.45
C ASN A 63 -21.88 -11.19 -12.29
N PRO A 64 -23.20 -11.20 -12.58
CA PRO A 64 -23.83 -10.18 -13.41
C PRO A 64 -23.84 -8.80 -12.74
N ASP A 65 -23.75 -8.76 -11.41
CA ASP A 65 -23.80 -7.52 -10.63
C ASP A 65 -22.41 -6.89 -10.44
N ALA A 66 -21.33 -7.53 -10.90
CA ALA A 66 -19.97 -7.05 -10.73
C ALA A 66 -19.76 -5.62 -11.24
N PRO A 67 -20.24 -5.22 -12.44
CA PRO A 67 -20.13 -3.84 -12.90
C PRO A 67 -20.83 -2.83 -11.99
N ILE A 68 -22.00 -3.19 -11.44
CA ILE A 68 -22.80 -2.30 -10.57
C ILE A 68 -22.08 -2.07 -9.23
N VAL A 69 -21.59 -3.15 -8.62
CA VAL A 69 -20.83 -3.06 -7.36
C VAL A 69 -19.52 -2.31 -7.57
N LEU A 70 -18.83 -2.58 -8.68
CA LEU A 70 -17.57 -1.93 -9.02
C LEU A 70 -17.78 -0.43 -9.25
N ASP A 71 -18.81 -0.02 -9.98
CA ASP A 71 -19.13 1.39 -10.20
C ASP A 71 -19.33 2.16 -8.88
N ARG A 72 -20.04 1.58 -7.89
CA ARG A 72 -20.22 2.20 -6.56
C ARG A 72 -18.87 2.39 -5.84
N ILE A 73 -17.98 1.41 -5.94
CA ILE A 73 -16.64 1.43 -5.33
C ILE A 73 -15.75 2.47 -6.02
N LEU A 74 -15.75 2.51 -7.36
CA LEU A 74 -14.99 3.49 -8.14
C LEU A 74 -15.49 4.91 -7.90
N CYS A 75 -16.80 5.10 -7.69
CA CYS A 75 -17.39 6.37 -7.31
C CYS A 75 -16.84 6.88 -5.96
N LEU A 76 -16.73 6.00 -4.95
CA LEU A 76 -16.12 6.36 -3.66
C LEU A 76 -14.65 6.76 -3.80
N LEU A 77 -13.88 6.06 -4.64
CA LEU A 77 -12.48 6.39 -4.89
C LEU A 77 -12.34 7.71 -5.65
N ALA A 78 -13.24 7.99 -6.59
CA ALA A 78 -13.28 9.25 -7.31
C ALA A 78 -13.63 10.43 -6.40
N SER A 79 -14.56 10.26 -5.44
CA SER A 79 -14.89 11.31 -4.47
C SER A 79 -13.73 11.66 -3.53
N HIS A 80 -12.75 10.77 -3.39
CA HIS A 80 -11.51 10.99 -2.65
C HIS A 80 -10.31 11.33 -3.55
N SER A 81 -10.55 11.67 -4.83
CA SER A 81 -9.51 12.02 -5.80
C SER A 81 -8.43 10.95 -6.00
N ILE A 82 -8.75 9.69 -5.72
CA ILE A 82 -7.89 8.55 -6.06
C ILE A 82 -8.08 8.19 -7.53
N LEU A 83 -9.31 8.33 -8.03
CA LEU A 83 -9.65 8.23 -9.45
C LEU A 83 -10.21 9.56 -9.95
N THR A 84 -10.17 9.76 -11.26
CA THR A 84 -10.97 10.77 -11.94
C THR A 84 -12.28 10.15 -12.40
N CYS A 85 -13.36 10.94 -12.45
CA CYS A 85 -14.67 10.49 -12.95
C CYS A 85 -15.22 11.50 -13.95
N SER A 86 -15.70 11.01 -15.09
CA SER A 86 -16.44 11.81 -16.08
C SER A 86 -17.76 11.12 -16.43
N LEU A 87 -18.74 11.90 -16.86
CA LEU A 87 -20.01 11.38 -17.36
C LEU A 87 -19.97 11.30 -18.88
N ALA A 88 -20.42 10.18 -19.43
CA ALA A 88 -20.59 9.97 -20.86
C ALA A 88 -22.02 9.47 -21.14
N THR A 89 -22.60 9.91 -22.24
CA THR A 89 -23.85 9.35 -22.77
C THR A 89 -23.52 8.21 -23.74
N GLU A 90 -24.17 7.06 -23.56
CA GLU A 90 -23.92 5.89 -24.42
C GLU A 90 -24.31 6.14 -25.88
N ASN A 91 -25.31 6.99 -26.14
CA ASN A 91 -25.72 7.47 -27.47
C ASN A 91 -26.27 8.90 -27.38
N GLN A 92 -26.25 9.65 -28.49
CA GLN A 92 -26.82 11.01 -28.54
C GLN A 92 -28.34 11.06 -28.25
N ASP A 93 -29.03 9.91 -28.37
CA ASP A 93 -30.47 9.76 -28.14
C ASP A 93 -30.83 8.96 -26.87
N SER A 94 -29.85 8.56 -26.03
CA SER A 94 -30.14 7.86 -24.77
C SER A 94 -29.96 8.75 -23.54
N ASP A 95 -30.96 8.77 -22.66
CA ASP A 95 -30.87 9.41 -21.33
C ASP A 95 -29.97 8.63 -20.35
N GLN A 96 -29.40 7.49 -20.78
CA GLN A 96 -28.50 6.69 -19.96
C GLN A 96 -27.11 7.31 -19.92
N VAL A 97 -26.82 7.93 -18.77
CA VAL A 97 -25.50 8.45 -18.43
C VAL A 97 -24.69 7.37 -17.72
N GLN A 98 -23.49 7.10 -18.23
CA GLN A 98 -22.52 6.20 -17.65
C GLN A 98 -21.35 7.00 -17.06
N ARG A 99 -20.81 6.52 -15.93
CA ARG A 99 -19.56 7.02 -15.35
C ARG A 99 -18.38 6.32 -16.00
N LEU A 100 -17.37 7.11 -16.37
CA LEU A 100 -16.07 6.62 -16.81
C LEU A 100 -15.00 7.06 -15.81
N TYR A 101 -14.06 6.16 -15.54
CA TYR A 101 -13.05 6.30 -14.50
C TYR A 101 -11.65 6.28 -15.09
N GLY A 102 -10.81 7.19 -14.60
CA GLY A 102 -9.40 7.29 -14.94
C GLY A 102 -8.53 7.36 -13.69
N LEU A 103 -7.21 7.26 -13.86
CA LEU A 103 -6.26 7.37 -12.74
C LEU A 103 -6.02 8.84 -12.39
N ALA A 104 -6.27 9.21 -11.13
CA ALA A 104 -5.78 10.49 -10.61
C ALA A 104 -4.28 10.39 -10.28
N PRO A 105 -3.56 11.53 -10.10
CA PRO A 105 -2.12 11.51 -9.84
C PRO A 105 -1.69 10.64 -8.65
N VAL A 106 -2.51 10.54 -7.60
CA VAL A 106 -2.19 9.76 -6.39
C VAL A 106 -2.21 8.24 -6.65
N ALA A 107 -3.05 7.76 -7.58
CA ALA A 107 -3.15 6.33 -7.88
C ALA A 107 -1.84 5.75 -8.43
N LYS A 108 -1.01 6.57 -9.09
CA LYS A 108 0.30 6.17 -9.64
C LYS A 108 1.29 5.69 -8.57
N TYR A 109 1.10 6.05 -7.30
CA TYR A 109 1.94 5.55 -6.21
C TYR A 109 1.56 4.14 -5.77
N PHE A 110 0.36 3.67 -6.13
CA PHE A 110 -0.15 2.34 -5.79
C PHE A 110 0.04 1.33 -6.93
N ILE A 111 0.42 1.78 -8.12
CA ILE A 111 0.73 0.90 -9.24
C ILE A 111 2.21 0.55 -9.23
N LYS A 112 2.53 -0.72 -9.51
CA LYS A 112 3.92 -1.19 -9.58
C LYS A 112 4.62 -0.61 -10.81
N LYS A 113 5.69 0.17 -10.59
CA LYS A 113 6.50 0.75 -11.67
C LYS A 113 7.52 -0.23 -12.23
N GLU A 114 7.94 0.01 -13.48
CA GLU A 114 9.02 -0.74 -14.14
C GLU A 114 10.37 -0.61 -13.41
N ASP A 115 10.67 0.58 -12.87
CA ASP A 115 11.88 0.86 -12.09
C ASP A 115 11.79 0.42 -10.62
N GLY A 116 10.68 -0.23 -10.24
CA GLY A 116 10.47 -0.89 -8.96
C GLY A 116 9.65 -0.09 -7.95
N GLY A 117 8.97 -0.83 -7.07
CA GLY A 117 8.27 -0.32 -5.89
C GLY A 117 6.87 0.24 -6.14
N SER A 118 6.04 0.20 -5.10
CA SER A 118 4.76 0.90 -4.98
C SER A 118 4.34 0.95 -3.51
N LEU A 119 3.37 1.81 -3.16
CA LEU A 119 2.76 1.86 -1.84
C LEU A 119 1.73 0.77 -1.61
N SER A 120 1.33 0.01 -2.64
CA SER A 120 0.32 -1.05 -2.49
C SER A 120 0.72 -2.12 -1.48
N PRO A 121 1.93 -2.71 -1.50
CA PRO A 121 2.34 -3.67 -0.48
C PRO A 121 2.31 -3.12 0.95
N TYR A 122 2.71 -1.86 1.14
CA TYR A 122 2.58 -1.19 2.44
C TYR A 122 1.12 -1.05 2.87
N PHE A 123 0.27 -0.57 1.96
CA PHE A 123 -1.15 -0.41 2.21
C PHE A 123 -1.82 -1.75 2.56
N LEU A 124 -1.49 -2.83 1.85
CA LEU A 124 -2.01 -4.17 2.09
C LEU A 124 -1.61 -4.73 3.46
N VAL A 125 -0.39 -4.47 3.95
CA VAL A 125 -0.01 -4.82 5.34
C VAL A 125 -0.86 -4.05 6.34
N ILE A 126 -1.00 -2.73 6.19
CA ILE A 126 -1.76 -1.92 7.16
C ILE A 126 -3.23 -2.34 7.24
N GLN A 127 -3.81 -2.72 6.10
CA GLN A 127 -5.20 -3.17 6.02
C GLN A 127 -5.37 -4.70 6.07
N ASP A 128 -4.31 -5.45 6.38
CA ASP A 128 -4.41 -6.89 6.59
C ASP A 128 -5.25 -7.16 7.84
N LYS A 129 -6.02 -8.26 7.84
CA LYS A 129 -6.83 -8.66 9.00
C LYS A 129 -6.00 -8.69 10.28
N VAL A 130 -4.75 -9.16 10.21
CA VAL A 130 -3.84 -9.27 11.36
C VAL A 130 -3.53 -7.89 11.95
N THR A 131 -3.25 -6.90 11.09
CA THR A 131 -2.93 -5.54 11.54
C THR A 131 -4.17 -4.79 11.99
N VAL A 132 -5.31 -5.00 11.32
CA VAL A 132 -6.59 -4.39 11.73
C VAL A 132 -7.02 -4.87 13.11
N ASP A 133 -6.81 -6.15 13.40
CA ASP A 133 -7.19 -6.77 14.68
C ASP A 133 -6.49 -6.14 15.88
N LEU A 134 -5.25 -5.66 15.69
CA LEU A 134 -4.49 -4.96 16.73
C LEU A 134 -5.26 -3.78 17.32
N TRP A 135 -6.02 -3.05 16.50
CA TRP A 135 -6.75 -1.86 16.95
C TRP A 135 -7.85 -2.18 17.98
N TYR A 136 -8.39 -3.41 17.98
CA TYR A 136 -9.36 -3.82 19.00
C TYR A 136 -8.75 -3.94 20.40
N HIS A 137 -7.43 -4.11 20.49
CA HIS A 137 -6.70 -4.26 21.75
C HIS A 137 -6.03 -2.97 22.24
N LEU A 138 -6.13 -1.88 21.48
CA LEU A 138 -5.47 -0.62 21.83
C LEU A 138 -5.97 -0.05 23.17
N LYS A 139 -7.28 -0.15 23.43
CA LYS A 139 -7.87 0.25 24.72
C LYS A 139 -7.20 -0.50 25.89
N ASP A 140 -7.01 -1.81 25.75
CA ASP A 140 -6.43 -2.62 26.81
C ASP A 140 -4.95 -2.30 27.03
N VAL A 141 -4.20 -1.97 25.97
CA VAL A 141 -2.81 -1.46 26.10
C VAL A 141 -2.77 -0.19 26.92
N ILE A 142 -3.68 0.76 26.66
CA ILE A 142 -3.73 2.03 27.40
C ILE A 142 -4.04 1.78 28.88
N LEU A 143 -5.01 0.90 29.17
CA LEU A 143 -5.47 0.67 30.54
C LEU A 143 -4.53 -0.22 31.36
N GLN A 144 -3.88 -1.19 30.73
CA GLN A 144 -3.16 -2.27 31.43
C GLN A 144 -1.66 -2.28 31.12
N GLY A 145 -1.18 -1.41 30.22
CA GLY A 145 0.18 -1.46 29.68
C GLY A 145 0.45 -2.71 28.83
N GLY A 146 1.66 -2.82 28.30
CA GLY A 146 2.13 -3.94 27.48
C GLY A 146 2.25 -3.61 25.99
N VAL A 147 2.69 -4.59 25.20
CA VAL A 147 2.91 -4.43 23.75
C VAL A 147 1.65 -4.83 22.98
N LEU A 148 1.19 -3.97 22.07
CA LEU A 148 -0.08 -4.15 21.33
C LEU A 148 -0.18 -5.51 20.64
N PHE A 149 0.87 -5.92 19.93
CA PHE A 149 0.90 -7.20 19.22
C PHE A 149 0.81 -8.40 20.18
N GLN A 150 1.51 -8.32 21.32
CA GLN A 150 1.44 -9.38 22.35
C GLN A 150 0.06 -9.46 22.98
N LYS A 151 -0.64 -8.33 23.18
CA LYS A 151 -2.02 -8.36 23.69
C LYS A 151 -2.99 -9.03 22.72
N ALA A 152 -2.84 -8.77 21.43
CA ALA A 152 -3.71 -9.35 20.41
C ALA A 152 -3.45 -10.85 20.18
N TYR A 153 -2.17 -11.24 20.12
CA TYR A 153 -1.80 -12.58 19.63
C TYR A 153 -1.03 -13.46 20.63
N GLY A 154 -0.72 -12.96 21.83
CA GLY A 154 0.04 -13.69 22.84
C GLY A 154 1.50 -13.96 22.48
N MET A 155 2.02 -13.32 21.42
CA MET A 155 3.39 -13.48 20.93
C MET A 155 3.88 -12.19 20.28
N SER A 156 5.17 -12.10 20.01
CA SER A 156 5.75 -10.98 19.24
C SER A 156 5.34 -11.01 17.77
N SER A 157 5.46 -9.87 17.10
CA SER A 157 5.23 -9.78 15.65
C SER A 157 6.18 -10.69 14.86
N MET A 158 7.44 -10.81 15.29
CA MET A 158 8.43 -11.67 14.66
C MET A 158 8.06 -13.16 14.74
N GLU A 159 7.55 -13.62 15.89
CA GLU A 159 7.06 -14.99 16.05
C GLU A 159 5.81 -15.23 15.20
N TYR A 160 4.90 -14.24 15.15
CA TYR A 160 3.67 -14.36 14.38
C TYR A 160 3.92 -14.44 12.87
N VAL A 161 4.84 -13.62 12.34
CA VAL A 161 5.25 -13.65 10.93
C VAL A 161 5.78 -15.04 10.52
N LYS A 162 6.46 -15.74 11.44
CA LYS A 162 6.90 -17.13 11.21
C LYS A 162 5.77 -18.15 11.34
N LYS A 163 4.78 -17.88 12.20
CA LYS A 163 3.65 -18.77 12.48
C LYS A 163 2.57 -18.75 11.40
N ASP A 164 2.28 -17.60 10.80
CA ASP A 164 1.30 -17.45 9.71
C ASP A 164 2.05 -17.18 8.39
N PRO A 165 2.29 -18.21 7.55
CA PRO A 165 2.98 -18.04 6.27
C PRO A 165 2.29 -17.02 5.35
N ARG A 166 0.96 -16.93 5.38
CA ARG A 166 0.20 -15.98 4.54
C ARG A 166 0.48 -14.54 4.98
N PHE A 167 0.49 -14.26 6.28
CA PHE A 167 0.89 -12.94 6.77
C PHE A 167 2.38 -12.68 6.53
N GLY A 168 3.23 -13.71 6.66
CA GLY A 168 4.65 -13.62 6.34
C GLY A 168 4.93 -13.23 4.90
N GLU A 169 4.15 -13.74 3.94
CA GLU A 169 4.20 -13.32 2.53
C GLU A 169 3.79 -11.86 2.34
N VAL A 170 2.69 -11.43 2.98
CA VAL A 170 2.22 -10.03 2.93
C VAL A 170 3.28 -9.09 3.51
N PHE A 171 3.88 -9.44 4.64
CA PHE A 171 4.97 -8.67 5.27
C PHE A 171 6.23 -8.64 4.39
N SER A 172 6.63 -9.78 3.81
CA SER A 172 7.76 -9.85 2.87
C SER A 172 7.52 -8.99 1.64
N GLY A 173 6.30 -9.00 1.10
CA GLY A 173 5.88 -8.15 -0.01
C GLY A 173 6.00 -6.66 0.30
N PHE A 174 5.62 -6.25 1.51
CA PHE A 174 5.84 -4.89 2.00
C PHE A 174 7.32 -4.50 2.00
N VAL A 175 8.18 -5.29 2.64
CA VAL A 175 9.62 -5.01 2.70
C VAL A 175 10.21 -4.87 1.30
N LYS A 176 9.85 -5.77 0.38
CA LYS A 176 10.34 -5.75 -1.02
C LYS A 176 9.80 -4.59 -1.83
N GLY A 177 8.55 -4.18 -1.62
CA GLY A 177 7.88 -3.14 -2.41
C GLY A 177 8.11 -1.71 -1.91
N PHE A 178 8.16 -1.52 -0.59
CA PHE A 178 8.23 -0.21 0.04
C PHE A 178 9.66 0.32 0.13
N ASN A 179 10.62 -0.53 0.52
CA ASN A 179 12.01 -0.11 0.74
C ASN A 179 12.62 0.56 -0.50
N PRO A 180 12.46 0.04 -1.73
CA PRO A 180 13.04 0.70 -2.90
C PRO A 180 12.44 2.08 -3.19
N LEU A 181 11.12 2.23 -3.03
CA LEU A 181 10.45 3.51 -3.24
C LEU A 181 10.97 4.57 -2.26
N PHE A 182 11.11 4.20 -0.99
CA PHE A 182 11.59 5.09 0.06
C PHE A 182 13.09 5.41 -0.08
N MET A 183 13.92 4.39 -0.32
CA MET A 183 15.36 4.56 -0.44
C MET A 183 15.78 5.34 -1.67
N LYS A 184 15.06 5.20 -2.80
CA LYS A 184 15.30 6.04 -3.98
C LYS A 184 15.18 7.52 -3.61
N ARG A 185 14.15 7.89 -2.86
CA ARG A 185 13.95 9.28 -2.43
C ARG A 185 15.01 9.75 -1.43
N ILE A 186 15.40 8.90 -0.47
CA ILE A 186 16.49 9.22 0.46
C ILE A 186 17.78 9.50 -0.30
N LEU A 187 18.16 8.60 -1.20
CA LEU A 187 19.39 8.73 -1.96
C LEU A 187 19.40 10.01 -2.82
N ASP A 188 18.26 10.53 -3.25
CA ASP A 188 18.17 11.78 -4.01
C ASP A 188 18.42 13.04 -3.16
N ILE A 189 18.21 13.00 -1.84
CA ILE A 189 18.21 14.20 -0.97
C ILE A 189 19.20 14.13 0.20
N TYR A 190 19.81 12.97 0.43
CA TYR A 190 20.67 12.73 1.58
C TYR A 190 22.10 12.39 1.14
N ASP A 191 23.02 13.28 1.50
CA ASP A 191 24.44 13.18 1.15
C ASP A 191 25.30 12.57 2.27
N GLY A 192 24.70 12.16 3.39
CA GLY A 192 25.48 11.65 4.54
C GLY A 192 26.15 10.29 4.33
N PHE A 193 25.95 9.67 3.16
CA PHE A 193 26.72 8.49 2.74
C PHE A 193 28.02 8.85 2.01
N GLU A 194 28.18 10.11 1.56
CA GLU A 194 29.38 10.54 0.84
C GLU A 194 30.63 10.47 1.72
N GLY A 195 31.73 9.97 1.14
CA GLY A 195 33.02 9.85 1.82
C GLY A 195 33.12 8.69 2.83
N LEU A 196 32.06 7.92 3.05
CA LEU A 196 32.14 6.72 3.86
C LEU A 196 33.02 5.65 3.19
N THR A 197 33.79 4.94 4.00
CA THR A 197 34.59 3.79 3.56
C THR A 197 33.88 2.47 3.84
N SER A 198 33.00 2.43 4.85
CA SER A 198 32.27 1.24 5.26
C SER A 198 30.93 1.62 5.87
N LEU A 199 29.91 0.79 5.64
CA LEU A 199 28.57 0.96 6.19
C LEU A 199 28.04 -0.39 6.68
N VAL A 200 27.48 -0.42 7.90
CA VAL A 200 26.81 -1.59 8.47
C VAL A 200 25.31 -1.29 8.56
N ASP A 201 24.49 -2.12 7.93
CA ASP A 201 23.03 -2.08 8.02
C ASP A 201 22.56 -3.11 9.07
N VAL A 202 22.20 -2.62 10.26
CA VAL A 202 21.79 -3.45 11.41
C VAL A 202 20.30 -3.70 11.37
N GLY A 203 19.90 -4.97 11.26
CA GLY A 203 18.51 -5.33 10.95
C GLY A 203 18.17 -5.07 9.48
N GLY A 204 19.16 -5.11 8.59
CA GLY A 204 19.02 -4.79 7.17
C GLY A 204 18.19 -5.79 6.36
N GLY A 205 17.69 -6.85 7.00
CA GLY A 205 16.82 -7.83 6.42
C GLY A 205 17.46 -8.52 5.22
N ASN A 206 16.77 -8.44 4.08
CA ASN A 206 17.26 -9.05 2.84
C ASN A 206 18.43 -8.29 2.19
N GLY A 207 18.93 -7.19 2.77
CA GLY A 207 20.06 -6.41 2.25
C GLY A 207 19.72 -5.50 1.07
N SER A 208 18.44 -5.41 0.67
CA SER A 208 18.03 -4.59 -0.48
C SER A 208 18.33 -3.09 -0.30
N VAL A 209 18.16 -2.56 0.91
CA VAL A 209 18.45 -1.17 1.25
C VAL A 209 19.94 -0.87 1.10
N LEU A 210 20.78 -1.66 1.77
CA LEU A 210 22.23 -1.53 1.67
C LEU A 210 22.72 -1.65 0.22
N ASN A 211 22.20 -2.62 -0.53
CA ASN A 211 22.53 -2.79 -1.94
C ASN A 211 22.25 -1.52 -2.77
N MET A 212 21.13 -0.84 -2.52
CA MET A 212 20.83 0.43 -3.21
C MET A 212 21.83 1.54 -2.85
N ILE A 213 22.26 1.62 -1.59
CA ILE A 213 23.24 2.61 -1.14
C ILE A 213 24.59 2.36 -1.82
N ILE A 214 25.13 1.13 -1.73
CA ILE A 214 26.45 0.83 -2.31
C ILE A 214 26.44 0.84 -3.84
N SER A 215 25.29 0.59 -4.48
CA SER A 215 25.14 0.76 -5.93
C SER A 215 25.31 2.22 -6.36
N LYS A 216 24.86 3.18 -5.53
CA LYS A 216 25.08 4.61 -5.76
C LYS A 216 26.49 5.06 -5.33
N TYR A 217 27.05 4.44 -4.29
CA TYR A 217 28.36 4.76 -3.74
C TYR A 217 29.29 3.54 -3.72
N PRO A 218 29.86 3.12 -4.88
CA PRO A 218 30.60 1.86 -4.99
C PRO A 218 31.89 1.77 -4.17
N ALA A 219 32.39 2.90 -3.65
CA ALA A 219 33.56 2.94 -2.78
C ALA A 219 33.25 2.46 -1.35
N ILE A 220 31.97 2.43 -0.95
CA ILE A 220 31.56 1.98 0.38
C ILE A 220 31.60 0.46 0.44
N LYS A 221 32.32 -0.09 1.41
CA LYS A 221 32.18 -1.50 1.78
C LYS A 221 30.89 -1.72 2.57
N GLY A 222 29.93 -2.45 2.02
CA GLY A 222 28.66 -2.76 2.67
C GLY A 222 28.71 -4.02 3.55
N ILE A 223 28.16 -3.96 4.75
CA ILE A 223 27.95 -5.10 5.64
C ILE A 223 26.47 -5.18 6.04
N ASN A 224 25.77 -6.21 5.60
CA ASN A 224 24.38 -6.47 6.01
C ASN A 224 24.36 -7.37 7.24
N PHE A 225 23.74 -6.92 8.33
CA PHE A 225 23.74 -7.61 9.61
C PHE A 225 22.32 -7.93 10.06
N ASP A 226 21.98 -9.22 10.20
CA ASP A 226 20.65 -9.69 10.59
C ASP A 226 20.72 -11.10 11.22
N LEU A 227 19.56 -11.66 11.59
CA LEU A 227 19.42 -13.02 12.10
C LEU A 227 19.81 -14.06 11.04
N ALA A 228 20.41 -15.17 11.47
CA ALA A 228 20.81 -16.28 10.59
C ALA A 228 19.70 -16.71 9.62
N THR A 229 18.49 -16.93 10.14
CA THR A 229 17.35 -17.40 9.34
C THR A 229 16.89 -16.39 8.27
N VAL A 230 17.18 -15.10 8.45
CA VAL A 230 16.85 -14.06 7.48
C VAL A 230 17.89 -14.04 6.36
N ILE A 231 19.17 -14.08 6.72
CA ILE A 231 20.27 -14.02 5.75
C ILE A 231 20.33 -15.27 4.87
N GLU A 232 20.09 -16.46 5.42
CA GLU A 232 20.07 -17.72 4.65
C GLU A 232 19.07 -17.70 3.48
N ASN A 233 17.98 -16.93 3.61
CA ASN A 233 16.94 -16.78 2.60
C ASN A 233 17.10 -15.51 1.75
N SER A 234 18.21 -14.78 1.91
CA SER A 234 18.44 -13.50 1.25
C SER A 234 19.22 -13.65 -0.05
N PRO A 235 18.93 -12.83 -1.08
CA PRO A 235 19.72 -12.81 -2.29
C PRO A 235 21.13 -12.28 -2.02
N SER A 236 22.12 -12.75 -2.78
CA SER A 236 23.46 -12.20 -2.75
C SER A 236 23.55 -10.92 -3.59
N TYR A 237 24.25 -9.91 -3.07
CA TYR A 237 24.48 -8.64 -3.76
C TYR A 237 25.99 -8.38 -3.91
N PRO A 238 26.47 -7.94 -5.10
CA PRO A 238 27.87 -7.56 -5.27
C PRO A 238 28.28 -6.43 -4.31
N GLY A 239 29.41 -6.59 -3.63
CA GLY A 239 29.94 -5.57 -2.71
C GLY A 239 29.32 -5.56 -1.30
N THR A 240 28.41 -6.51 -1.01
CA THR A 240 27.80 -6.69 0.31
C THR A 240 28.36 -7.95 0.98
N ASP A 241 28.95 -7.78 2.16
CA ASP A 241 29.26 -8.88 3.08
C ASP A 241 28.06 -9.13 4.01
N PHE A 242 27.62 -10.38 4.18
CA PHE A 242 26.55 -10.73 5.12
C PHE A 242 27.14 -11.29 6.42
N VAL A 243 26.67 -10.78 7.56
CA VAL A 243 27.12 -11.19 8.90
C VAL A 243 25.93 -11.65 9.75
N LEU A 244 26.01 -12.87 10.28
CA LEU A 244 24.94 -13.53 11.04
C LEU A 244 25.04 -13.25 12.55
N ILE A 245 23.89 -13.17 13.22
CA ILE A 245 23.77 -13.42 14.67
C ILE A 245 23.38 -14.89 14.88
N LEU A 246 24.16 -15.59 15.72
CA LEU A 246 23.87 -16.95 16.22
C LEU A 246 22.72 -16.96 17.24
#